data_AF-A0A0N0LRQ0-F1
#
_entry.id   AF-A0A0N0LRQ0-F1
#
_cell.length_a   1.000
_cell.length_b   1.000
_cell.length_c   1.000
_cell.angle_alpha   90.00
_cell.angle_beta   90.00
_cell.angle_gamma   90.00
#
_symmetry.space_group_name_H-M   'P 1'
#
loop_
_entity.id
_entity.type
_entity.pdbx_description
1 polymer ?
#
loop_
_entity_poly.entity_id
_entity_poly.type
_entity_poly.pdbx_seq_one_letter_code
_entity_poly.pdbx_strand_id
1 'polypeptide(L)'
;MSWIYLILAGIMEIFGVICMKKFALSNQKIYLLGSAALFVLSLSLLSLALREIPMGIGYAVWTGIGTAGGVLVGIFIYKESKSFWKLFFVASIVVCSVGLKALN
;
A
#
# COMPACT_ATOMS: atom_id res chain seq x y z
N MET A 1 -19.45 4.42 -1.81
CA MET A 1 -18.76 3.22 -2.32
C MET A 1 -17.24 3.41 -2.45
N SER A 2 -16.77 4.66 -2.52
CA SER A 2 -15.36 5.06 -2.68
C SER A 2 -14.37 4.48 -1.66
N TRP A 3 -14.79 4.21 -0.42
CA TRP A 3 -13.94 3.55 0.58
C TRP A 3 -13.56 2.12 0.22
N ILE A 4 -14.43 1.38 -0.46
CA ILE A 4 -14.11 0.02 -0.93
C ILE A 4 -13.05 0.09 -2.03
N TYR A 5 -13.18 1.04 -2.97
CA TYR A 5 -12.16 1.28 -3.99
C TYR A 5 -10.83 1.68 -3.35
N LEU A 6 -10.84 2.47 -2.28
CA LEU A 6 -9.65 2.88 -1.56
C LEU A 6 -8.92 1.70 -0.91
N ILE A 7 -9.67 0.83 -0.21
CA ILE A 7 -9.11 -0.38 0.40
C ILE A 7 -8.56 -1.31 -0.67
N LEU A 8 -9.31 -1.50 -1.77
CA LEU A 8 -8.89 -2.36 -2.87
C LEU A 8 -7.64 -1.79 -3.58
N ALA A 9 -7.55 -0.47 -3.75
CA ALA A 9 -6.36 0.20 -4.27
C ALA A 9 -5.14 -0.11 -3.40
N GLY A 10 -5.25 0.02 -2.08
CA GLY A 10 -4.16 -0.30 -1.16
C GLY A 10 -3.75 -1.77 -1.21
N ILE A 11 -4.71 -2.70 -1.31
CA ILE A 11 -4.41 -4.14 -1.45
C ILE A 11 -3.64 -4.42 -2.77
N MET A 12 -4.06 -3.81 -3.87
CA MET A 12 -3.39 -3.96 -5.17
C MET A 12 -1.97 -3.40 -5.15
N GLU A 13 -1.75 -2.31 -4.43
CA GLU A 13 -0.40 -1.77 -4.19
C GLU A 13 0.49 -2.78 -3.45
N ILE A 14 -0.03 -3.44 -2.40
CA ILE A 14 0.72 -4.47 -1.66
C ILE A 14 1.17 -5.60 -2.60
N PHE A 15 0.27 -6.09 -3.46
CA PHE A 15 0.62 -7.10 -4.46
C PHE A 15 1.64 -6.58 -5.48
N GLY A 16 1.53 -5.31 -5.91
CA GLY A 16 2.50 -4.65 -6.76
C GLY A 16 3.90 -4.65 -6.13
N VAL A 17 4.00 -4.28 -4.86
CA VAL A 17 5.26 -4.29 -4.09
C VAL A 17 5.84 -5.70 -3.96
N ILE A 18 5.00 -6.74 -3.75
CA ILE A 18 5.45 -8.14 -3.75
C ILE A 18 6.10 -8.51 -5.09
N CYS A 19 5.42 -8.21 -6.20
CA CYS A 19 5.93 -8.46 -7.55
C CYS A 19 7.22 -7.69 -7.82
N MET A 20 7.29 -6.42 -7.40
CA MET A 20 8.50 -5.60 -7.53
C MET A 20 9.68 -6.21 -6.79
N LYS A 21 9.48 -6.66 -5.54
CA LYS A 21 10.55 -7.32 -4.76
C LYS A 21 10.96 -8.66 -5.38
N LYS A 22 10.02 -9.45 -5.91
CA LYS A 22 10.32 -10.68 -6.67
C LYS A 22 11.09 -10.40 -7.95
N PHE A 23 10.78 -9.32 -8.66
CA PHE A 23 11.52 -8.90 -9.84
C PHE A 23 12.97 -8.55 -9.46
N ALA A 24 13.17 -7.78 -8.39
CA ALA A 24 14.52 -7.44 -7.91
C ALA A 24 15.38 -8.67 -7.55
N LEU A 25 14.76 -9.75 -7.08
CA LEU A 25 15.46 -10.99 -6.71
C LEU A 25 15.67 -11.96 -7.89
N SER A 26 14.72 -12.06 -8.81
CA SER A 26 14.72 -13.08 -9.87
C SER A 26 15.09 -12.55 -11.26
N ASN A 27 15.05 -11.22 -11.46
CA ASN A 27 15.22 -10.55 -12.75
C ASN A 27 14.27 -11.04 -13.88
N GLN A 28 13.18 -11.73 -13.51
CA GLN A 28 12.21 -12.23 -14.49
C GLN A 28 11.22 -11.13 -14.88
N LYS A 29 11.21 -10.78 -16.17
CA LYS A 29 10.38 -9.70 -16.73
C LYS A 29 8.86 -9.87 -16.47
N ILE A 30 8.40 -11.09 -16.22
CA ILE A 30 7.00 -11.36 -15.87
C ILE A 30 6.57 -10.65 -14.58
N TYR A 31 7.46 -10.56 -13.59
CA TYR A 31 7.16 -9.86 -12.33
C TYR A 31 7.19 -8.34 -12.49
N LEU A 32 7.99 -7.82 -13.42
CA LEU A 32 7.97 -6.40 -13.76
C LEU A 32 6.65 -6.01 -14.42
N LEU A 33 6.18 -6.79 -15.40
CA LEU A 33 4.88 -6.59 -16.04
C LEU A 33 3.72 -6.71 -15.04
N GLY A 34 3.76 -7.73 -14.18
CA GLY A 34 2.77 -7.90 -13.11
C GLY A 34 2.74 -6.72 -12.14
N SER A 35 3.91 -6.24 -11.70
CA SER A 35 4.03 -5.05 -10.85
C SER A 35 3.43 -3.82 -11.52
N ALA A 36 3.77 -3.56 -12.79
CA ALA A 36 3.25 -2.41 -13.53
C ALA A 36 1.72 -2.47 -13.66
N ALA A 37 1.16 -3.64 -14.01
CA ALA A 37 -0.29 -3.82 -14.13
C ALA A 37 -1.02 -3.57 -12.79
N LEU A 38 -0.48 -4.10 -11.68
CA LEU A 38 -1.05 -3.93 -10.35
C LEU A 38 -0.99 -2.47 -9.87
N PHE A 39 0.10 -1.76 -10.15
CA PHE A 39 0.21 -0.34 -9.83
C PHE A 39 -0.76 0.52 -10.64
N VAL A 40 -0.90 0.25 -11.94
CA VAL A 40 -1.88 0.96 -12.79
C VAL A 40 -3.30 0.72 -12.27
N LEU A 41 -3.63 -0.52 -11.90
CA LEU A 41 -4.93 -0.87 -11.36
C LEU A 41 -5.17 -0.22 -9.98
N SER A 42 -4.17 -0.22 -9.11
CA SER A 42 -4.19 0.46 -7.81
C SER A 42 -4.47 1.96 -7.96
N LEU A 43 -3.72 2.65 -8.82
CA LEU A 43 -3.89 4.08 -9.07
C LEU A 43 -5.24 4.40 -9.72
N SER A 44 -5.73 3.52 -10.59
CA SER A 44 -7.06 3.66 -11.19
C SER A 44 -8.17 3.59 -10.14
N LEU A 45 -8.10 2.63 -9.22
CA LEU A 45 -9.04 2.51 -8.09
C LEU A 45 -8.94 3.70 -7.12
N LEU A 46 -7.72 4.16 -6.84
CA LEU A 46 -7.50 5.36 -6.04
C LEU A 46 -8.16 6.59 -6.71
N SER A 47 -7.99 6.75 -8.02
CA SER A 47 -8.61 7.87 -8.75
C SER A 47 -10.15 7.86 -8.64
N LEU A 48 -10.77 6.67 -8.59
CA LEU A 48 -12.21 6.54 -8.37
C LEU A 48 -12.59 6.89 -6.93
N ALA A 49 -11.79 6.47 -5.95
CA ALA A 49 -12.01 6.81 -4.54
C ALA A 49 -11.92 8.32 -4.28
N LEU A 50 -10.98 9.00 -4.95
CA LEU A 50 -10.75 10.45 -4.83
C LEU A 50 -11.86 11.32 -5.42
N ARG A 51 -12.85 10.74 -6.12
CA ARG A 51 -14.02 11.50 -6.61
C ARG A 51 -14.95 11.93 -5.47
N GLU A 52 -15.01 11.14 -4.40
CA GLU A 52 -15.84 11.43 -3.22
C GLU A 52 -15.01 11.71 -1.97
N ILE A 53 -13.77 11.20 -1.90
CA ILE A 53 -12.90 11.33 -0.72
C ILE A 53 -11.91 12.48 -0.95
N PRO A 54 -11.78 13.44 -0.01
CA PRO A 54 -10.76 14.48 -0.07
C PRO A 54 -9.36 13.90 -0.29
N MET A 55 -8.58 14.53 -1.18
CA MET A 55 -7.25 14.06 -1.59
C MET A 55 -6.33 13.75 -0.41
N GLY A 56 -6.31 14.61 0.62
CA GLY A 56 -5.50 14.41 1.81
C GLY A 56 -5.83 13.11 2.56
N ILE A 57 -7.13 12.80 2.74
CA ILE A 57 -7.58 11.58 3.42
C ILE A 57 -7.32 10.35 2.54
N GLY A 58 -7.71 10.43 1.27
CA GLY A 58 -7.57 9.31 0.33
C GLY A 58 -6.11 8.88 0.18
N TYR A 59 -5.22 9.84 -0.06
CA TYR A 59 -3.79 9.55 -0.22
C TYR A 59 -3.16 9.03 1.08
N ALA A 60 -3.45 9.66 2.22
CA ALA A 60 -2.92 9.23 3.51
C ALA A 60 -3.34 7.79 3.86
N VAL A 61 -4.59 7.41 3.61
CA VAL A 61 -5.09 6.05 3.87
C VAL A 61 -4.48 5.05 2.90
N TRP A 62 -4.45 5.38 1.61
CA TRP A 62 -3.85 4.53 0.58
C TRP A 62 -2.37 4.22 0.89
N THR A 63 -1.55 5.25 1.11
CA THR A 63 -0.14 5.09 1.48
C THR A 63 0.04 4.36 2.81
N GLY A 64 -0.86 4.59 3.78
CA GLY A 64 -0.85 3.88 5.06
C GLY A 64 -1.06 2.37 4.89
N ILE A 65 -2.05 1.97 4.08
CA ILE A 65 -2.32 0.56 3.77
C ILE A 65 -1.13 -0.07 3.03
N GLY A 66 -0.62 0.60 1.99
CA GLY A 66 0.52 0.13 1.21
C GLY A 66 1.78 -0.06 2.07
N THR A 67 2.07 0.91 2.94
CA THR A 67 3.22 0.86 3.85
C THR A 67 3.08 -0.27 4.87
N ALA A 68 1.95 -0.34 5.57
CA ALA A 68 1.70 -1.37 6.57
C ALA A 68 1.74 -2.78 5.95
N GLY A 69 1.06 -2.97 4.82
CA GLY A 69 1.05 -4.23 4.10
C GLY A 69 2.43 -4.61 3.57
N GLY A 70 3.21 -3.65 3.04
CA GLY A 70 4.58 -3.86 2.58
C GLY A 70 5.50 -4.35 3.70
N VAL A 71 5.40 -3.76 4.90
CA VAL A 71 6.19 -4.21 6.06
C VAL A 71 5.75 -5.59 6.53
N LEU A 72 4.45 -5.87 6.59
CA LEU A 72 3.94 -7.21 6.94
C LEU A 72 4.44 -8.27 5.94
N VAL A 73 4.37 -7.97 4.64
CA VAL A 73 4.93 -8.81 3.58
C VAL A 73 6.43 -9.03 3.77
N GLY A 74 7.20 -7.97 4.06
CA GLY A 74 8.64 -8.07 4.35
C GLY A 74 8.93 -9.03 5.48
N ILE A 75 8.16 -8.94 6.57
CA ILE A 75 8.32 -9.79 7.75
C ILE A 75 7.89 -11.24 7.50
N PHE A 76 6.72 -11.47 6.89
CA PHE A 76 6.13 -12.81 6.76
C PHE A 76 6.65 -13.58 5.54
N ILE A 77 6.80 -12.92 4.39
CA ILE A 77 7.20 -13.56 3.13
C ILE A 77 8.71 -13.55 2.98
N TYR A 78 9.34 -12.39 3.20
CA TYR A 78 10.78 -12.22 2.98
C TYR A 78 11.63 -12.44 4.23
N LYS A 79 11.00 -12.79 5.37
CA LYS A 79 11.63 -13.05 6.66
C LYS A 79 12.59 -11.93 7.10
N GLU A 80 12.26 -10.69 6.76
CA GLU A 80 13.04 -9.53 7.20
C GLU A 80 12.98 -9.38 8.73
N SER A 81 14.05 -8.83 9.32
CA SER A 81 14.15 -8.68 10.76
C SER A 81 12.99 -7.86 11.35
N LYS A 82 12.32 -8.45 12.33
CA LYS A 82 11.25 -7.84 13.13
C LYS A 82 11.86 -6.86 14.13
N SER A 83 12.27 -5.69 13.65
CA SER A 83 12.68 -4.62 14.55
C SER A 83 11.45 -4.00 15.21
N PHE A 84 11.43 -3.93 16.53
CA PHE A 84 10.39 -3.25 17.30
C PHE A 84 10.16 -1.82 16.79
N TRP A 85 11.24 -1.11 16.48
CA TRP A 85 11.19 0.26 15.94
C TRP A 85 10.53 0.33 14.55
N LYS A 86 10.72 -0.67 13.67
CA LYS A 86 10.02 -0.71 12.37
C LYS A 86 8.52 -0.78 12.57
N LEU A 87 8.05 -1.66 13.45
CA LEU A 87 6.62 -1.80 13.74
C LEU A 87 6.04 -0.55 14.41
N PHE A 88 6.80 0.08 15.31
CA PHE A 88 6.42 1.34 15.93
C PHE A 88 6.18 2.45 14.90
N PHE A 89 7.14 2.70 14.00
CA PHE A 89 6.99 3.75 12.98
C PHE A 89 5.86 3.46 11.98
N VAL A 90 5.67 2.19 11.59
CA VAL A 90 4.53 1.79 10.75
C VAL A 90 3.21 2.05 11.46
N ALA A 91 3.11 1.68 12.74
CA ALA A 91 1.92 1.97 13.54
C ALA A 91 1.66 3.47 13.64
N SER A 92 2.70 4.29 13.83
CA SER A 92 2.57 5.76 13.82
C SER A 92 2.04 6.30 12.50
N ILE A 93 2.51 5.78 11.35
CA ILE A 93 2.00 6.17 10.03
C ILE A 93 0.50 5.90 9.91
N VAL A 94 0.06 4.71 10.35
CA VAL A 94 -1.37 4.34 10.35
C VAL A 94 -2.16 5.26 11.28
N VAL A 95 -1.67 5.52 12.50
CA VAL A 95 -2.34 6.41 13.46
C VAL A 95 -2.45 7.83 12.93
N CYS A 96 -1.39 8.38 12.33
CA CYS A 96 -1.42 9.71 11.72
C CYS A 96 -2.41 9.78 10.55
N SER A 97 -2.46 8.73 9.72
CA SER A 97 -3.40 8.62 8.59
C SER A 97 -4.86 8.60 9.06
N VAL A 98 -5.16 7.83 10.12
CA VAL A 98 -6.49 7.80 10.75
C VAL A 98 -6.81 9.12 11.45
N GLY A 99 -5.83 9.73 12.12
CA GLY A 99 -5.99 11.06 12.74
C GLY A 99 -6.36 12.13 11.71
N LEU A 100 -5.73 12.10 10.53
CA LEU A 100 -6.06 13.02 9.43
C LEU A 100 -7.49 12.85 8.92
N LYS A 101 -8.02 11.61 8.94
CA LYS A 101 -9.43 11.32 8.65
C LYS A 101 -10.36 11.85 9.74
N ALA A 102 -9.96 11.79 11.02
CA ALA A 102 -10.81 12.21 12.12
C ALA A 102 -10.95 13.74 12.25
N LEU A 103 -10.03 14.49 11.66
CA LEU A 103 -9.99 15.96 11.66
C LEU A 103 -10.74 16.61 10.48
N ASN A 104 -11.18 15.84 9.48
CA ASN A 104 -11.97 16.29 8.32
C ASN A 104 -13.33 15.59 8.28
#